data_AF-Q5FSH8-F1
#
_entry.id   AF-Q5FSH8-F1
#
_cell.length_a   1.000
_cell.length_b   1.000
_cell.length_c   1.000
_cell.angle_alpha   90.00
_cell.angle_beta   90.00
_cell.angle_gamma   90.00
#
_symmetry.space_group_name_H-M   'P 1'
#
loop_
_entity.id
_entity.type
_entity.pdbx_description
1 polymer ?
#
loop_
_entity_poly.entity_id
_entity_poly.type
_entity_poly.pdbx_seq_one_letter_code
_entity_poly.pdbx_strand_id
1 'polypeptide(L)'
;MPAALKTTILRNGPFIVFLVIATVWMNTRINGSIFIDNDMFRHALDHTSLLSFLHTRYMTWSGRIFIEGALAETIRYPLFWRALIPFCAILLAYAIWSCTLRPALRSGMGIPLVMGLFLLLPHEVSEESVYWLSGFYNYFFPISFAFFSISVFLRQDEVGKTLRILSIAALPIGCSIEQSSLLLLFCTAVSTFRRRTISLYGGLYLTIAAVISATVLAAPGNGRRYVAEISNWLPEFPQFGMVQKLSLAIDRIHRACVSTDNHILLAALILSVCFLAFVKRNRGVQDVAAMGVMLLNILLMLPFGPGLQKMLTALRCDRFIYDLNWVYLNTYVAFFLTLCMIVSILWCALSLKNSSTVLSFLLGGFAVTFLTGLSPTIYASSNRILLVMELSLVVYVCALIEALLTQIRARHAPRLQVPDLSSAA
;
A
#
# COMPACT_ATOMS: atom_id res chain seq x y z
N MET A 1 5.93 11.92 -39.58
CA MET A 1 5.19 11.72 -38.31
C MET A 1 3.99 12.65 -38.28
N PRO A 2 2.75 12.18 -38.01
CA PRO A 2 1.55 13.02 -38.08
C PRO A 2 1.64 14.21 -37.10
N ALA A 3 1.20 15.40 -37.53
CA ALA A 3 1.29 16.63 -36.72
C ALA A 3 0.58 16.49 -35.35
N ALA A 4 -0.54 15.76 -35.30
CA ALA A 4 -1.30 15.44 -34.08
C ALA A 4 -0.54 14.51 -33.11
N LEU A 5 0.25 13.58 -33.64
CA LEU A 5 1.10 12.71 -32.83
C LEU A 5 2.28 13.51 -32.24
N LYS A 6 2.85 14.43 -33.03
CA LYS A 6 3.95 15.32 -32.59
C LYS A 6 3.50 16.25 -31.45
N THR A 7 2.33 16.89 -31.59
CA THR A 7 1.77 17.75 -30.52
C THR A 7 1.39 16.97 -29.27
N THR A 8 0.86 15.75 -29.41
CA THR A 8 0.53 14.89 -28.26
C THR A 8 1.79 14.40 -27.53
N ILE A 9 2.83 14.00 -28.27
CA ILE A 9 4.11 13.59 -27.69
C ILE A 9 4.83 14.77 -27.05
N LEU A 10 4.84 15.96 -27.65
CA LEU A 10 5.45 17.14 -27.04
C LEU A 10 4.72 17.56 -25.76
N ARG A 11 3.38 17.51 -25.75
CA ARG A 11 2.57 17.84 -24.58
C ARG A 11 2.74 16.85 -23.43
N ASN A 12 2.95 15.57 -23.74
CA ASN A 12 3.17 14.50 -22.75
C ASN A 12 4.65 14.12 -22.61
N GLY A 13 5.57 14.88 -23.21
CA GLY A 13 6.99 14.54 -23.30
C GLY A 13 7.63 14.35 -21.93
N PRO A 14 7.49 15.32 -21.00
CA PRO A 14 7.99 15.18 -19.63
C PRO A 14 7.39 13.98 -18.88
N PHE A 15 6.12 13.66 -19.12
CA PHE A 15 5.44 12.49 -18.55
C PHE A 15 6.06 11.18 -19.04
N ILE A 16 6.25 11.04 -20.36
CA ILE A 16 6.85 9.85 -20.97
C ILE A 16 8.31 9.72 -20.51
N VAL A 17 9.08 10.81 -20.50
CA VAL A 17 10.47 10.82 -20.05
C VAL A 17 10.60 10.38 -18.60
N PHE A 18 9.76 10.91 -17.69
CA PHE A 18 9.76 10.46 -16.30
C PHE A 18 9.48 8.97 -16.17
N LEU A 19 8.45 8.45 -16.86
CA LEU A 19 8.11 7.04 -16.81
C LEU A 19 9.24 6.15 -17.34
N VAL A 20 9.92 6.58 -18.42
CA VAL A 20 11.09 5.87 -18.96
C VAL A 20 12.25 5.87 -17.95
N ILE A 21 12.58 7.02 -17.37
CA ILE A 21 13.65 7.12 -16.36
C ILE A 21 13.34 6.24 -15.16
N ALA A 22 12.12 6.32 -14.63
CA ALA A 22 11.70 5.52 -13.48
C ALA A 22 11.71 4.02 -13.81
N THR A 23 11.28 3.63 -15.01
CA THR A 23 11.33 2.24 -15.51
C THR A 23 12.78 1.72 -15.59
N VAL A 24 13.69 2.51 -16.15
CA VAL A 24 15.12 2.17 -16.26
C VAL A 24 15.73 2.05 -14.86
N TRP A 25 15.46 3.02 -13.98
CA TRP A 25 15.96 3.00 -12.61
C TRP A 25 15.43 1.79 -11.83
N MET A 26 14.15 1.45 -11.92
CA MET A 26 13.60 0.26 -11.27
C MET A 26 14.31 -1.01 -11.77
N ASN A 27 14.61 -1.08 -13.07
CA ASN A 27 15.31 -2.22 -13.65
C ASN A 27 16.76 -2.37 -13.15
N THR A 28 17.45 -1.28 -12.79
CA THR A 28 18.80 -1.38 -12.19
C THR A 28 18.77 -1.87 -10.75
N ARG A 29 17.61 -1.81 -10.08
CA ARG A 29 17.42 -2.28 -8.71
C ARG A 29 17.01 -3.75 -8.62
N ILE A 30 16.52 -4.35 -9.71
CA ILE A 30 16.04 -5.73 -9.68
C ILE A 30 17.19 -6.66 -9.31
N ASN A 31 17.01 -7.35 -8.19
CA ASN A 31 18.03 -8.24 -7.67
C ASN A 31 17.86 -9.63 -8.29
N GLY A 32 18.68 -9.92 -9.31
CA GLY A 32 18.70 -11.21 -10.00
C GLY A 32 19.51 -12.30 -9.29
N SER A 33 20.28 -11.96 -8.25
CA SER A 33 21.24 -12.87 -7.60
C SER A 33 20.74 -13.47 -6.28
N ILE A 34 19.52 -13.14 -5.83
CA ILE A 34 19.07 -13.46 -4.47
C ILE A 34 18.05 -14.62 -4.39
N PHE A 35 18.44 -15.62 -3.59
CA PHE A 35 17.77 -16.74 -2.90
C PHE A 35 17.17 -17.93 -3.68
N ILE A 36 17.41 -19.09 -3.05
CA ILE A 36 17.09 -20.50 -3.34
C ILE A 36 15.69 -20.72 -3.93
N ASP A 37 14.71 -19.90 -3.56
CA ASP A 37 13.34 -19.99 -4.09
C ASP A 37 13.29 -19.70 -5.60
N ASN A 38 14.10 -18.77 -6.09
CA ASN A 38 14.18 -18.50 -7.53
C ASN A 38 14.74 -19.72 -8.28
N ASP A 39 15.62 -20.49 -7.65
CA ASP A 39 16.19 -21.70 -8.24
C ASP A 39 15.17 -22.84 -8.24
N MET A 40 14.46 -23.02 -7.12
CA MET A 40 13.35 -23.98 -7.01
C MET A 40 12.27 -23.73 -8.07
N PHE A 41 11.82 -22.47 -8.25
CA PHE A 41 10.81 -22.14 -9.26
C PHE A 41 11.34 -22.22 -10.70
N ARG A 42 12.65 -22.03 -10.94
CA ARG A 42 13.25 -22.22 -12.27
C ARG A 42 13.18 -23.67 -12.75
N HIS A 43 13.35 -24.60 -11.81
CA HIS A 43 13.35 -26.05 -12.08
C HIS A 43 12.01 -26.72 -11.76
N ALA A 44 11.01 -25.96 -11.30
CA ALA A 44 9.72 -26.47 -10.85
C ALA A 44 8.93 -27.24 -11.92
N LEU A 45 9.18 -26.95 -13.21
CA LEU A 45 8.45 -27.53 -14.35
C LEU A 45 9.34 -28.45 -15.21
N ASP A 46 10.55 -28.79 -14.76
CA ASP A 46 11.48 -29.59 -15.57
C ASP A 46 11.03 -31.06 -15.69
N HIS A 47 10.34 -31.57 -14.67
CA HIS A 47 9.91 -32.97 -14.60
C HIS A 47 8.41 -33.14 -14.29
N THR A 48 7.64 -32.05 -14.34
CA THR A 48 6.20 -32.09 -14.09
C THR A 48 5.47 -31.02 -14.89
N SER A 49 4.17 -31.22 -15.10
CA SER A 49 3.31 -30.20 -15.73
C SER A 49 2.94 -29.10 -14.76
N LEU A 50 2.64 -27.90 -15.26
CA LEU A 50 2.18 -26.76 -14.47
C LEU A 50 0.97 -27.14 -13.58
N LEU A 51 0.00 -27.86 -14.13
CA LEU A 51 -1.20 -28.25 -13.38
C LEU A 51 -0.85 -29.20 -12.22
N SER A 52 0.03 -30.18 -12.45
CA SER A 52 0.46 -31.12 -11.42
C SER A 52 1.29 -30.43 -10.34
N PHE A 53 2.18 -29.51 -10.74
CA PHE A 53 2.92 -28.64 -9.82
C PHE A 53 1.96 -27.84 -8.94
N LEU A 54 1.02 -27.09 -9.53
CA LEU A 54 0.08 -26.25 -8.80
C LEU A 54 -0.87 -27.06 -7.90
N HIS A 55 -1.35 -28.22 -8.35
CA HIS A 55 -2.15 -29.11 -7.53
C HIS A 55 -1.37 -29.58 -6.29
N THR A 56 -0.11 -29.99 -6.48
CA THR A 56 0.78 -30.40 -5.39
C THR A 56 0.95 -29.25 -4.41
N ARG A 57 1.29 -28.05 -4.90
CA ARG A 57 1.46 -26.84 -4.10
C ARG A 57 0.20 -26.48 -3.31
N TYR A 58 -0.98 -26.55 -3.93
CA TYR A 58 -2.27 -26.28 -3.29
C TYR A 58 -2.53 -27.23 -2.12
N MET A 59 -2.21 -28.51 -2.30
CA MET A 59 -2.43 -29.53 -1.28
C MET A 59 -1.37 -29.51 -0.17
N THR A 60 -0.14 -29.07 -0.43
CA THR A 60 0.97 -29.24 0.51
C THR A 60 1.56 -27.97 1.09
N TRP A 61 1.40 -26.81 0.45
CA TRP A 61 2.11 -25.60 0.89
C TRP A 61 1.37 -24.26 0.75
N SER A 62 0.63 -24.01 -0.33
CA SER A 62 0.19 -22.65 -0.64
C SER A 62 -1.05 -22.61 -1.51
N GLY A 63 -2.01 -21.75 -1.15
CA GLY A 63 -3.20 -21.46 -1.94
C GLY A 63 -2.98 -20.50 -3.12
N ARG A 64 -1.74 -20.04 -3.35
CA ARG A 64 -1.39 -18.95 -4.28
C ARG A 64 -1.33 -19.38 -5.76
N ILE A 65 -2.35 -20.10 -6.22
CA ILE A 65 -2.36 -20.81 -7.51
C ILE A 65 -1.98 -19.91 -8.69
N PHE A 66 -2.60 -18.73 -8.83
CA PHE A 66 -2.41 -17.89 -10.01
C PHE A 66 -1.02 -17.24 -10.05
N ILE A 67 -0.54 -16.70 -8.94
CA ILE A 67 0.77 -16.04 -8.89
C ILE A 67 1.93 -17.03 -8.87
N GLU A 68 1.78 -18.21 -8.24
CA GLU A 68 2.80 -19.26 -8.33
C GLU A 68 2.84 -19.88 -9.72
N GLY A 69 1.71 -19.98 -10.41
CA GLY A 69 1.66 -20.41 -11.80
C GLY A 69 2.35 -19.41 -12.73
N ALA A 70 2.06 -18.12 -12.56
CA ALA A 70 2.75 -17.06 -13.28
C ALA A 70 4.25 -17.08 -13.01
N LEU A 71 4.67 -17.24 -11.75
CA LEU A 71 6.09 -17.32 -11.37
C LEU A 71 6.78 -18.52 -12.04
N ALA A 72 6.24 -19.73 -11.88
CA ALA A 72 6.83 -20.96 -12.41
C ALA A 72 7.02 -20.91 -13.94
N GLU A 73 6.04 -20.36 -14.67
CA GLU A 73 6.11 -20.23 -16.13
C GLU A 73 7.08 -19.13 -16.57
N THR A 74 7.15 -18.01 -15.84
CA THR A 74 7.78 -16.80 -16.37
C THR A 74 9.15 -16.46 -15.79
N ILE A 75 9.57 -17.12 -14.71
CA ILE A 75 10.84 -16.85 -14.02
C ILE A 75 12.06 -16.97 -14.93
N ARG A 76 12.00 -17.86 -15.94
CA ARG A 76 13.06 -18.11 -16.93
C ARG A 76 13.17 -17.05 -18.02
N TYR A 77 12.26 -16.07 -18.07
CA TYR A 77 12.23 -15.04 -19.12
C TYR A 77 12.56 -13.65 -18.55
N PRO A 78 13.84 -13.24 -18.50
CA PRO A 78 14.26 -11.95 -17.97
C PRO A 78 13.53 -10.73 -18.51
N LEU A 79 13.30 -10.70 -19.83
CA LEU A 79 12.60 -9.59 -20.47
C LEU A 79 11.16 -9.45 -19.96
N PHE A 80 10.51 -10.55 -19.60
CA PHE A 80 9.13 -10.54 -19.11
C PHE A 80 9.03 -9.82 -17.76
N TRP A 81 9.79 -10.25 -16.74
CA TRP A 81 9.71 -9.62 -15.42
C TRP A 81 10.31 -8.21 -15.38
N ARG A 82 11.31 -7.90 -16.23
CA ARG A 82 11.84 -6.54 -16.43
C ARG A 82 10.80 -5.57 -16.99
N ALA A 83 9.84 -6.05 -17.76
CA ALA A 83 8.69 -5.28 -18.23
C ALA A 83 7.53 -5.29 -17.24
N LEU A 84 7.27 -6.43 -16.59
CA LEU A 84 6.13 -6.62 -15.70
C LEU A 84 6.24 -5.79 -14.41
N ILE A 85 7.42 -5.68 -13.81
CA ILE A 85 7.64 -4.91 -12.57
C ILE A 85 7.27 -3.42 -12.77
N PRO A 86 7.85 -2.70 -13.76
CA PRO A 86 7.45 -1.32 -14.06
C PRO A 86 5.98 -1.19 -14.49
N PHE A 87 5.45 -2.16 -15.23
CA PHE A 87 4.03 -2.18 -15.58
C PHE A 87 3.14 -2.18 -14.33
N CYS A 88 3.45 -3.01 -13.33
CA CYS A 88 2.72 -3.07 -12.06
C CYS A 88 2.82 -1.76 -11.28
N ALA A 89 3.98 -1.09 -11.31
CA ALA A 89 4.15 0.22 -10.70
C ALA A 89 3.30 1.30 -11.40
N ILE A 90 3.24 1.30 -12.72
CA ILE A 90 2.37 2.22 -13.49
C ILE A 90 0.89 1.90 -13.24
N LEU A 91 0.52 0.62 -13.18
CA LEU A 91 -0.84 0.17 -12.89
C LEU A 91 -1.29 0.63 -11.50
N LEU A 92 -0.44 0.45 -10.49
CA LEU A 92 -0.67 0.94 -9.12
C LEU A 92 -0.76 2.47 -9.10
N ALA A 93 0.15 3.18 -9.78
CA ALA A 93 0.15 4.63 -9.82
C ALA A 93 -1.13 5.19 -10.47
N TYR A 94 -1.56 4.57 -11.57
CA TYR A 94 -2.87 4.84 -12.17
C TYR A 94 -3.99 4.58 -11.17
N ALA A 95 -4.00 3.42 -10.50
CA ALA A 95 -5.05 3.05 -9.55
C ALA A 95 -5.22 4.10 -8.44
N ILE A 96 -4.13 4.47 -7.75
CA ILE A 96 -4.15 5.46 -6.67
C ILE A 96 -4.54 6.85 -7.20
N TRP A 97 -3.94 7.30 -8.30
CA TRP A 97 -4.32 8.58 -8.92
C TRP A 97 -5.82 8.62 -9.25
N SER A 98 -6.32 7.52 -9.80
CA SER A 98 -7.67 7.40 -10.32
C SER A 98 -8.74 7.57 -9.24
N CYS A 99 -8.47 7.15 -8.00
CA CYS A 99 -9.38 7.24 -6.85
C CYS A 99 -9.10 8.41 -5.90
N THR A 100 -7.97 9.10 -6.04
CA THR A 100 -7.59 10.23 -5.17
C THR A 100 -7.42 11.53 -5.97
N LEU A 101 -6.33 11.67 -6.71
CA LEU A 101 -5.87 12.91 -7.34
C LEU A 101 -6.62 13.30 -8.61
N ARG A 102 -7.43 12.41 -9.20
CA ARG A 102 -8.16 12.69 -10.45
C ARG A 102 -8.95 14.01 -10.48
N PRO A 103 -9.64 14.46 -9.41
CA PRO A 103 -10.34 15.74 -9.40
C PRO A 103 -9.40 16.95 -9.49
N ALA A 104 -8.17 16.82 -8.97
CA ALA A 104 -7.19 17.90 -8.94
C ALA A 104 -6.18 17.84 -10.10
N LEU A 105 -5.67 16.67 -10.48
CA LEU A 105 -4.58 16.54 -11.44
C LEU A 105 -4.97 15.67 -12.63
N ARG A 106 -4.61 16.13 -13.83
CA ARG A 106 -4.68 15.32 -15.05
C ARG A 106 -3.71 14.13 -14.94
N SER A 107 -4.02 13.03 -15.64
CA SER A 107 -3.22 11.79 -15.60
C SER A 107 -1.74 12.01 -15.90
N GLY A 108 -1.42 12.91 -16.84
CA GLY A 108 -0.03 13.24 -17.21
C GLY A 108 0.82 13.86 -16.10
N MET A 109 0.22 14.38 -15.03
CA MET A 109 0.95 14.89 -13.85
C MET A 109 0.68 14.03 -12.62
N GLY A 110 -0.54 13.55 -12.45
CA GLY A 110 -0.94 12.77 -11.30
C GLY A 110 -0.28 11.39 -11.25
N ILE A 111 -0.18 10.67 -12.36
CA ILE A 111 0.44 9.33 -12.38
C ILE A 111 1.95 9.40 -12.05
N PRO A 112 2.76 10.32 -12.65
CA PRO A 112 4.15 10.51 -12.25
C PRO A 112 4.31 10.89 -10.78
N LEU A 113 3.43 11.76 -10.27
CA LEU A 113 3.47 12.15 -8.86
C LEU A 113 3.26 10.93 -7.95
N VAL A 114 2.25 10.10 -8.22
CA VAL A 114 2.03 8.88 -7.44
C VAL A 114 3.22 7.93 -7.57
N MET A 115 3.75 7.76 -8.78
CA MET A 115 4.92 6.91 -8.98
C MET A 115 6.14 7.44 -8.21
N GLY A 116 6.38 8.76 -8.20
CA GLY A 116 7.41 9.39 -7.37
C GLY A 116 7.21 9.14 -5.88
N LEU A 117 5.98 9.23 -5.38
CA LEU A 117 5.64 8.90 -3.98
C LEU A 117 5.84 7.41 -3.66
N PHE A 118 5.53 6.52 -4.60
CA PHE A 118 5.83 5.09 -4.50
C PHE A 118 7.35 4.82 -4.45
N LEU A 119 8.17 5.62 -5.14
CA LEU A 119 9.62 5.49 -5.05
C LEU A 119 10.21 6.02 -3.73
N LEU A 120 9.41 6.70 -2.90
CA LEU A 120 9.78 7.13 -1.54
C LEU A 120 9.42 6.09 -0.46
N LEU A 121 8.94 4.91 -0.86
CA LEU A 121 8.77 3.80 0.08
C LEU A 121 10.11 3.43 0.74
N PRO A 122 10.10 2.93 1.99
CA PRO A 122 11.32 2.48 2.65
C PRO A 122 12.10 1.49 1.78
N HIS A 123 13.44 1.62 1.77
CA HIS A 123 14.31 0.79 0.94
C HIS A 123 14.09 -0.70 1.21
N GLU A 124 14.08 -1.11 2.49
CA GLU A 124 13.94 -2.50 2.91
C GLU A 124 12.60 -3.11 2.48
N VAL A 125 11.51 -2.33 2.50
CA VAL A 125 10.19 -2.79 2.03
C VAL A 125 10.22 -3.00 0.52
N SER A 126 10.83 -2.07 -0.23
CA SER A 126 10.89 -2.13 -1.69
C SER A 126 11.82 -3.23 -2.19
N GLU A 127 12.97 -3.40 -1.56
CA GLU A 127 13.94 -4.45 -1.89
C GLU A 127 13.30 -5.84 -1.82
N GLU A 128 12.60 -6.14 -0.73
CA GLU A 128 12.00 -7.46 -0.52
C GLU A 128 10.66 -7.67 -1.19
N SER A 129 9.90 -6.62 -1.49
CA SER A 129 8.53 -6.77 -2.04
C SER A 129 8.44 -6.48 -3.52
N VAL A 130 9.38 -5.72 -4.08
CA VAL A 130 9.33 -5.19 -5.46
C VAL A 130 10.53 -5.65 -6.27
N TYR A 131 11.74 -5.56 -5.72
CA TYR A 131 12.97 -5.80 -6.49
C TYR A 131 13.52 -7.22 -6.37
N TRP A 132 13.20 -7.94 -5.30
CA TRP A 132 13.41 -9.38 -5.21
C TRP A 132 12.32 -10.12 -6.00
N LEU A 133 12.70 -10.99 -6.93
CA LEU A 133 11.76 -11.59 -7.90
C LEU A 133 10.65 -12.42 -7.23
N SER A 134 10.95 -13.36 -6.35
CA SER A 134 9.92 -14.10 -5.60
C SER A 134 9.08 -13.16 -4.74
N GLY A 135 9.69 -12.13 -4.16
CA GLY A 135 8.99 -11.08 -3.41
C GLY A 135 7.99 -10.31 -4.27
N PHE A 136 8.40 -9.92 -5.47
CA PHE A 136 7.54 -9.25 -6.45
C PHE A 136 6.29 -10.08 -6.75
N TYR A 137 6.45 -11.37 -7.10
CA TYR A 137 5.31 -12.23 -7.41
C TYR A 137 4.39 -12.47 -6.21
N ASN A 138 4.95 -12.54 -5.00
CA ASN A 138 4.19 -12.82 -3.77
C ASN A 138 3.61 -11.58 -3.09
N TYR A 139 3.99 -10.36 -3.49
CA TYR A 139 3.54 -9.12 -2.83
C TYR A 139 3.15 -8.06 -3.85
N PHE A 140 4.12 -7.42 -4.52
CA PHE A 140 3.81 -6.24 -5.35
C PHE A 140 2.91 -6.55 -6.55
N PHE A 141 3.10 -7.72 -7.19
CA PHE A 141 2.28 -8.16 -8.31
C PHE A 141 0.79 -8.28 -7.94
N PRO A 142 0.37 -9.14 -6.98
CA PRO A 142 -1.03 -9.23 -6.58
C PRO A 142 -1.58 -7.92 -5.98
N ILE A 143 -0.77 -7.17 -5.22
CA ILE A 143 -1.21 -5.91 -4.62
C ILE A 143 -1.51 -4.85 -5.69
N SER A 144 -0.70 -4.74 -6.74
CA SER A 144 -0.94 -3.78 -7.82
C SER A 144 -2.27 -4.05 -8.57
N PHE A 145 -2.58 -5.33 -8.84
CA PHE A 145 -3.84 -5.75 -9.45
C PHE A 145 -5.03 -5.55 -8.51
N ALA A 146 -4.85 -5.80 -7.21
CA ALA A 146 -5.87 -5.52 -6.22
C ALA A 146 -6.21 -4.02 -6.15
N PHE A 147 -5.21 -3.14 -6.10
CA PHE A 147 -5.41 -1.69 -6.09
C PHE A 147 -6.13 -1.21 -7.36
N PHE A 148 -5.74 -1.70 -8.54
CA PHE A 148 -6.45 -1.41 -9.79
C PHE A 148 -7.91 -1.85 -9.74
N SER A 149 -8.17 -3.07 -9.28
CA SER A 149 -9.51 -3.62 -9.18
C SER A 149 -10.38 -2.82 -8.20
N ILE A 150 -9.85 -2.47 -7.02
CA ILE A 150 -10.51 -1.61 -6.04
C ILE A 150 -10.80 -0.24 -6.65
N SER A 151 -9.84 0.39 -7.34
CA SER A 151 -10.02 1.76 -7.86
C SER A 151 -11.14 1.83 -8.91
N VAL A 152 -11.25 0.82 -9.76
CA VAL A 152 -12.36 0.68 -10.72
C VAL A 152 -13.68 0.46 -10.00
N PHE A 153 -13.73 -0.40 -8.98
CA PHE A 153 -14.94 -0.66 -8.19
C PHE A 153 -15.47 0.57 -7.46
N LEU A 154 -14.58 1.35 -6.83
CA LEU A 154 -14.94 2.58 -6.13
C LEU A 154 -15.60 3.60 -7.07
N ARG A 155 -15.15 3.62 -8.32
CA ARG A 155 -15.62 4.51 -9.40
C ARG A 155 -16.57 3.82 -10.37
N GLN A 156 -17.25 2.76 -9.95
CA GLN A 156 -18.04 1.92 -10.86
C GLN A 156 -19.03 2.72 -11.73
N ASP A 157 -19.57 3.84 -11.26
CA ASP A 157 -20.54 4.66 -12.01
C ASP A 157 -19.90 5.52 -13.12
N GLU A 158 -18.60 5.81 -13.01
CA GLU A 158 -17.86 6.67 -13.95
C GLU A 158 -17.08 5.90 -15.01
N VAL A 159 -16.84 4.61 -14.77
CA VAL A 159 -15.99 3.77 -15.61
C VAL A 159 -16.80 2.98 -16.62
N GLY A 160 -16.31 2.95 -17.87
CA GLY A 160 -16.91 2.19 -18.96
C GLY A 160 -16.80 0.67 -18.78
N LYS A 161 -17.57 -0.08 -19.59
CA LYS A 161 -17.67 -1.55 -19.52
C LYS A 161 -16.31 -2.26 -19.60
N THR A 162 -15.40 -1.79 -20.45
CA THR A 162 -14.06 -2.39 -20.62
C THR A 162 -13.27 -2.42 -19.31
N LEU A 163 -13.22 -1.29 -18.59
CA LEU A 163 -12.49 -1.25 -17.31
C LEU A 163 -13.15 -2.13 -16.25
N ARG A 164 -14.48 -2.24 -16.24
CA ARG A 164 -15.22 -3.15 -15.35
C ARG A 164 -14.92 -4.63 -15.64
N ILE A 165 -14.77 -4.99 -16.91
CA ILE A 165 -14.37 -6.36 -17.28
C ILE A 165 -12.92 -6.61 -16.86
N LEU A 166 -12.02 -5.66 -17.12
CA LEU A 166 -10.62 -5.76 -16.75
C LEU A 166 -10.42 -5.82 -15.22
N SER A 167 -11.22 -5.13 -14.42
CA SER A 167 -11.15 -5.24 -12.95
C SER A 167 -11.59 -6.62 -12.47
N ILE A 168 -12.64 -7.20 -13.04
CA ILE A 168 -13.03 -8.59 -12.72
C ILE A 168 -11.94 -9.57 -13.14
N ALA A 169 -11.36 -9.39 -14.34
CA ALA A 169 -10.25 -10.21 -14.83
C ALA A 169 -8.97 -10.06 -13.99
N ALA A 170 -8.82 -8.96 -13.24
CA ALA A 170 -7.72 -8.76 -12.32
C ALA A 170 -7.88 -9.52 -11.00
N LEU A 171 -9.09 -9.95 -10.61
CA LEU A 171 -9.36 -10.60 -9.32
C LEU A 171 -8.57 -11.89 -9.07
N PRO A 172 -8.34 -12.79 -10.05
CA PRO A 172 -7.50 -13.97 -9.83
C PRO A 172 -6.10 -13.63 -9.30
N ILE A 173 -5.47 -12.60 -9.87
CA ILE A 173 -4.15 -12.11 -9.42
C ILE A 173 -4.32 -11.29 -8.14
N GLY A 174 -5.28 -10.36 -8.11
CA GLY A 174 -5.49 -9.43 -7.00
C GLY A 174 -5.91 -10.09 -5.67
N CYS A 175 -6.57 -11.25 -5.71
CA CYS A 175 -6.97 -12.00 -4.53
C CYS A 175 -6.04 -13.20 -4.23
N SER A 176 -4.89 -13.31 -4.90
CA SER A 176 -4.00 -14.47 -4.76
C SER A 176 -3.24 -14.55 -3.44
N ILE A 177 -3.19 -13.48 -2.65
CA ILE A 177 -2.57 -13.48 -1.32
C ILE A 177 -3.54 -12.95 -0.27
N GLU A 178 -3.32 -13.35 0.98
CA GLU A 178 -4.15 -12.98 2.12
C GLU A 178 -4.22 -11.46 2.31
N GLN A 179 -3.09 -10.77 2.15
CA GLN A 179 -3.03 -9.32 2.38
C GLN A 179 -3.85 -8.52 1.36
N SER A 180 -3.70 -8.82 0.07
CA SER A 180 -4.38 -8.09 -1.00
C SER A 180 -5.86 -8.47 -1.10
N SER A 181 -6.21 -9.74 -0.88
CA SER A 181 -7.61 -10.21 -0.85
C SER A 181 -8.39 -9.54 0.29
N LEU A 182 -7.85 -9.54 1.50
CA LEU A 182 -8.51 -8.92 2.66
C LEU A 182 -8.65 -7.40 2.49
N LEU A 183 -7.62 -6.70 2.00
CA LEU A 183 -7.71 -5.27 1.69
C LEU A 183 -8.81 -4.99 0.66
N LEU A 184 -8.85 -5.78 -0.42
CA LEU A 184 -9.81 -5.63 -1.51
C LEU A 184 -11.24 -5.84 -1.01
N LEU A 185 -11.49 -6.93 -0.30
CA LEU A 185 -12.80 -7.23 0.28
C LEU A 185 -13.22 -6.15 1.26
N PHE A 186 -12.31 -5.69 2.13
CA PHE A 186 -12.60 -4.63 3.10
C PHE A 186 -12.98 -3.30 2.42
N CYS A 187 -12.16 -2.82 1.48
CA CYS A 187 -12.41 -1.55 0.78
C CYS A 187 -13.70 -1.60 -0.05
N THR A 188 -13.97 -2.72 -0.73
CA THR A 188 -15.17 -2.87 -1.56
C THR A 188 -16.43 -3.10 -0.74
N ALA A 189 -16.34 -3.80 0.40
CA ALA A 189 -17.43 -3.93 1.36
C ALA A 189 -17.82 -2.57 1.96
N VAL A 190 -16.86 -1.79 2.48
CA VAL A 190 -17.11 -0.44 3.02
C VAL A 190 -17.79 0.45 1.99
N SER A 191 -17.31 0.45 0.74
CA SER A 191 -17.92 1.21 -0.35
C SER A 191 -19.35 0.77 -0.66
N THR A 192 -19.61 -0.54 -0.63
CA THR A 192 -20.93 -1.13 -0.89
C THR A 192 -21.93 -0.80 0.22
N PHE A 193 -21.53 -0.94 1.50
CA PHE A 193 -22.36 -0.56 2.64
C PHE A 193 -22.72 0.93 2.59
N ARG A 194 -21.79 1.79 2.18
CA ARG A 194 -22.04 3.23 2.01
C ARG A 194 -23.06 3.52 0.91
N ARG A 195 -23.00 2.79 -0.22
CA ARG A 195 -23.90 2.96 -1.37
C ARG A 195 -25.33 2.50 -1.07
N ARG A 196 -25.53 1.65 -0.06
CA ARG A 196 -26.83 1.01 0.29
C ARG A 196 -27.53 0.24 -0.84
N THR A 197 -26.91 0.14 -2.00
CA THR A 197 -27.42 -0.50 -3.21
C THR A 197 -26.28 -1.25 -3.88
N ILE A 198 -26.60 -2.42 -4.44
CA ILE A 198 -25.62 -3.29 -5.10
C ILE A 198 -26.01 -3.35 -6.58
N SER A 199 -25.13 -2.84 -7.44
CA SER A 199 -25.27 -3.00 -8.89
C SER A 199 -24.98 -4.45 -9.31
N LEU A 200 -25.49 -4.90 -10.47
CA LEU A 200 -25.16 -6.24 -10.98
C LEU A 200 -23.64 -6.46 -11.08
N TYR A 201 -22.92 -5.45 -11.57
CA TYR A 201 -21.45 -5.46 -11.60
C TYR A 201 -20.87 -5.61 -10.17
N GLY A 202 -21.38 -4.84 -9.21
CA GLY A 202 -20.91 -4.88 -7.84
C GLY A 202 -21.15 -6.22 -7.16
N GLY A 203 -22.33 -6.82 -7.36
CA GLY A 203 -22.66 -8.16 -6.86
C GLY A 203 -21.75 -9.22 -7.46
N LEU A 204 -21.64 -9.27 -8.80
CA LEU A 204 -20.76 -10.21 -9.50
C LEU A 204 -19.30 -10.08 -9.05
N TYR A 205 -18.80 -8.85 -8.96
CA TYR A 205 -17.46 -8.55 -8.49
C TYR A 205 -17.21 -9.12 -7.09
N LEU A 206 -18.10 -8.81 -6.14
CA LEU A 206 -17.94 -9.25 -4.74
C LEU A 206 -18.03 -10.76 -4.60
N THR A 207 -18.94 -11.41 -5.34
CA THR A 207 -19.07 -12.87 -5.35
C THR A 207 -17.80 -13.53 -5.89
N ILE A 208 -17.29 -13.08 -7.03
CA ILE A 208 -16.05 -13.64 -7.62
C ILE A 208 -14.87 -13.41 -6.67
N ALA A 209 -14.73 -12.19 -6.13
CA ALA A 209 -13.66 -11.85 -5.20
C ALA A 209 -13.72 -12.71 -3.92
N ALA A 210 -14.91 -12.97 -3.39
CA ALA A 210 -15.12 -13.80 -2.21
C ALA A 210 -14.80 -15.28 -2.49
N VAL A 211 -15.24 -15.82 -3.63
CA VAL A 211 -14.96 -17.21 -4.02
C VAL A 211 -13.46 -17.42 -4.19
N ILE A 212 -12.77 -16.56 -4.95
CA ILE A 212 -11.31 -16.68 -5.16
C ILE A 212 -10.57 -16.56 -3.82
N SER A 213 -10.90 -15.56 -3.01
CA SER A 213 -10.29 -15.38 -1.68
C SER A 213 -10.51 -16.62 -0.80
N ALA A 214 -11.72 -17.18 -0.79
CA ALA A 214 -12.02 -18.39 -0.03
C ALA A 214 -11.20 -19.58 -0.52
N THR A 215 -11.06 -19.78 -1.84
CA THR A 215 -10.23 -20.85 -2.41
C THR A 215 -8.76 -20.73 -2.02
N VAL A 216 -8.21 -19.52 -2.03
CA VAL A 216 -6.82 -19.23 -1.64
C VAL A 216 -6.62 -19.45 -0.14
N LEU A 217 -7.52 -18.94 0.70
CA LEU A 217 -7.42 -19.03 2.15
C LEU A 217 -7.65 -20.45 2.68
N ALA A 218 -8.61 -21.18 2.09
CA ALA A 218 -8.96 -22.54 2.51
C ALA A 218 -8.04 -23.64 1.95
N ALA A 219 -6.97 -23.27 1.24
CA ALA A 219 -6.04 -24.25 0.68
C ALA A 219 -5.44 -25.13 1.78
N PRO A 220 -5.53 -26.47 1.69
CA PRO A 220 -4.97 -27.38 2.70
C PRO A 220 -3.48 -27.16 2.95
N GLY A 221 -2.76 -26.77 1.90
CA GLY A 221 -1.35 -26.43 1.96
C GLY A 221 -1.02 -25.31 2.94
N ASN A 222 -1.91 -24.32 3.13
CA ASN A 222 -1.66 -23.22 4.07
C ASN A 222 -1.56 -23.73 5.52
N GLY A 223 -2.39 -24.69 5.91
CA GLY A 223 -2.35 -25.31 7.23
C GLY A 223 -1.08 -26.13 7.46
N ARG A 224 -0.65 -26.89 6.44
CA ARG A 224 0.60 -27.66 6.49
C ARG A 224 1.82 -26.73 6.58
N ARG A 225 1.84 -25.67 5.76
CA ARG A 225 2.87 -24.63 5.80
C ARG A 225 2.92 -23.94 7.15
N TYR A 226 1.78 -23.59 7.74
CA TYR A 226 1.73 -22.98 9.08
C TYR A 226 2.42 -23.84 10.14
N VAL A 227 2.17 -25.16 10.16
CA VAL A 227 2.85 -26.09 11.08
C VAL A 227 4.35 -26.19 10.81
N ALA A 228 4.75 -26.30 9.54
CA ALA A 228 6.15 -26.33 9.16
C ALA A 228 6.88 -25.03 9.53
N GLU A 229 6.23 -23.88 9.37
CA GLU A 229 6.78 -22.57 9.69
C GLU A 229 6.95 -22.33 11.19
N ILE A 230 6.09 -22.91 12.04
CA ILE A 230 6.31 -22.89 13.51
C ILE A 230 7.65 -23.54 13.82
N SER A 231 7.89 -24.75 13.30
CA SER A 231 9.13 -25.48 13.56
C SER A 231 10.37 -24.76 13.02
N ASN A 232 10.24 -24.09 11.87
CA ASN A 232 11.39 -23.50 11.18
C ASN A 232 11.73 -22.09 11.68
N TRP A 233 10.74 -21.29 12.10
CA TRP A 233 10.94 -19.86 12.31
C TRP A 233 10.68 -19.39 13.74
N LEU A 234 9.66 -19.93 14.41
CA LEU A 234 9.30 -19.49 15.76
C LEU A 234 8.60 -20.62 16.55
N PRO A 235 9.36 -21.58 17.11
CA PRO A 235 8.80 -22.74 17.82
C PRO A 235 7.94 -22.38 19.04
N GLU A 236 8.22 -21.25 19.68
CA GLU A 236 7.49 -20.70 20.83
C GLU A 236 6.10 -20.13 20.45
N PHE A 237 5.85 -19.87 19.16
CA PHE A 237 4.64 -19.17 18.68
C PHE A 237 3.31 -19.79 19.14
N PRO A 238 3.13 -21.13 19.22
CA PRO A 238 1.91 -21.74 19.74
C PRO A 238 1.64 -21.41 21.22
N GLN A 239 2.68 -21.14 22.00
CA GLN A 239 2.57 -20.81 23.43
C GLN A 239 2.09 -19.37 23.67
N PHE A 240 2.22 -18.50 22.66
CA PHE A 240 1.82 -17.11 22.77
C PHE A 240 0.30 -16.94 22.79
N GLY A 241 -0.19 -16.17 23.76
CA GLY A 241 -1.57 -15.69 23.80
C GLY A 241 -1.86 -14.68 22.68
N MET A 242 -3.13 -14.37 22.46
CA MET A 242 -3.55 -13.44 21.39
C MET A 242 -2.87 -12.06 21.52
N VAL A 243 -2.79 -11.51 22.75
CA VAL A 243 -2.16 -10.21 23.00
C VAL A 243 -0.68 -10.21 22.63
N GLN A 244 0.04 -11.29 22.94
CA GLN A 244 1.45 -11.44 22.59
C GLN A 244 1.64 -11.54 21.07
N LYS A 245 0.80 -12.31 20.38
CA LYS A 245 0.85 -12.41 18.91
C LYS A 245 0.60 -11.06 18.23
N LEU A 246 -0.42 -10.34 18.68
CA LEU A 246 -0.73 -9.00 18.16
C LEU A 246 0.37 -7.98 18.48
N SER A 247 1.05 -8.11 19.62
CA SER A 247 2.13 -7.20 19.95
C SER A 247 3.37 -7.37 19.08
N LEU A 248 3.61 -8.58 18.54
CA LEU A 248 4.63 -8.77 17.50
C LEU A 248 4.33 -7.92 16.27
N ALA A 249 3.06 -7.79 15.86
CA ALA A 249 2.69 -6.91 14.75
C ALA A 249 2.90 -5.42 15.09
N ILE A 250 2.58 -5.02 16.32
CA ILE A 250 2.83 -3.65 16.80
C ILE A 250 4.32 -3.34 16.74
N ASP A 251 5.19 -4.26 17.15
CA ASP A 251 6.65 -4.08 17.04
C ASP A 251 7.08 -3.80 15.59
N ARG A 252 6.53 -4.52 14.61
CA ARG A 252 6.86 -4.31 13.19
C ARG A 252 6.37 -2.98 12.67
N ILE A 253 5.12 -2.61 12.98
CA ILE A 253 4.55 -1.32 12.59
C ILE A 253 5.33 -0.19 13.27
N HIS A 254 5.64 -0.32 14.56
CA HIS A 254 6.44 0.63 15.31
C HIS A 254 7.79 0.88 14.65
N ARG A 255 8.52 -0.19 14.29
CA ARG A 255 9.82 -0.06 13.62
C ARG A 255 9.72 0.59 12.24
N ALA A 256 8.66 0.30 11.49
CA ALA A 256 8.38 1.04 10.25
C ALA A 256 8.14 2.52 10.51
N CYS A 257 7.43 2.86 11.60
CA CYS A 257 7.11 4.24 11.98
C CYS A 257 8.30 5.02 12.54
N VAL A 258 9.25 4.34 13.20
CA VAL A 258 10.47 4.98 13.71
C VAL A 258 11.66 4.90 12.76
N SER A 259 11.55 4.20 11.63
CA SER A 259 12.59 4.21 10.61
C SER A 259 12.78 5.62 10.03
N THR A 260 14.02 6.12 10.02
CA THR A 260 14.37 7.40 9.39
C THR A 260 14.24 7.37 7.87
N ASP A 261 14.24 6.17 7.30
CA ASP A 261 14.16 5.94 5.86
C ASP A 261 12.71 5.87 5.37
N ASN A 262 11.73 6.00 6.28
CA ASN A 262 10.31 6.04 5.93
C ASN A 262 9.86 7.43 5.47
N HIS A 263 10.30 7.80 4.27
CA HIS A 263 10.01 9.11 3.69
C HIS A 263 8.53 9.30 3.33
N ILE A 264 7.80 8.24 3.02
CA ILE A 264 6.35 8.33 2.75
C ILE A 264 5.56 8.66 4.02
N LEU A 265 5.92 8.07 5.16
CA LEU A 265 5.33 8.44 6.45
C LEU A 265 5.66 9.89 6.82
N LEU A 266 6.91 10.31 6.64
CA LEU A 266 7.31 11.70 6.87
C LEU A 266 6.47 12.67 6.01
N ALA A 267 6.28 12.36 4.73
CA ALA A 267 5.42 13.14 3.84
C ALA A 267 3.96 13.15 4.33
N ALA A 268 3.43 12.01 4.78
CA ALA A 268 2.09 11.91 5.35
C ALA A 268 1.93 12.82 6.58
N LEU A 269 2.89 12.80 7.51
CA LEU A 269 2.86 13.63 8.72
C LEU A 269 2.92 15.13 8.38
N ILE A 270 3.87 15.55 7.54
CA ILE A 270 4.04 16.96 7.14
C ILE A 270 2.77 17.47 6.45
N LEU A 271 2.26 16.73 5.46
CA LEU A 271 1.07 17.14 4.72
C LEU A 271 -0.19 17.14 5.59
N SER A 272 -0.29 16.24 6.57
CA SER A 272 -1.39 16.24 7.55
C SER A 272 -1.37 17.51 8.39
N VAL A 273 -0.20 17.90 8.90
CA VAL A 273 -0.04 19.16 9.65
C VAL A 273 -0.37 20.35 8.76
N CYS A 274 0.12 20.40 7.53
CA CYS A 274 -0.21 21.47 6.58
C CYS A 274 -1.72 21.53 6.29
N PHE A 275 -2.38 20.39 6.11
CA PHE A 275 -3.81 20.33 5.88
C PHE A 275 -4.61 20.85 7.09
N LEU A 276 -4.31 20.38 8.30
CA LEU A 276 -5.01 20.84 9.51
C LEU A 276 -4.73 22.33 9.80
N ALA A 277 -3.51 22.81 9.55
CA ALA A 277 -3.13 24.19 9.80
C ALA A 277 -3.71 25.19 8.78
N PHE A 278 -3.69 24.84 7.49
CA PHE A 278 -3.99 25.80 6.40
C PHE A 278 -5.29 25.52 5.66
N VAL A 279 -5.76 24.27 5.64
CA VAL A 279 -6.98 23.86 4.90
C VAL A 279 -8.19 23.81 5.81
N LYS A 280 -8.08 23.15 6.97
CA LYS A 280 -9.19 22.98 7.90
C LYS A 280 -9.50 24.29 8.63
N ARG A 281 -10.70 24.86 8.36
CA ARG A 281 -11.15 26.13 8.96
C ARG A 281 -11.56 26.01 10.43
N ASN A 282 -12.37 25.00 10.76
CA ASN A 282 -12.89 24.81 12.12
C ASN A 282 -12.08 23.76 12.86
N ARG A 283 -11.04 24.19 13.59
CA ARG A 283 -10.15 23.31 14.34
C ARG A 283 -10.67 23.10 15.76
N GLY A 284 -10.84 21.84 16.15
CA GLY A 284 -11.14 21.44 17.53
C GLY A 284 -9.87 21.12 18.34
N VAL A 285 -10.03 20.86 19.64
CA VAL A 285 -8.92 20.45 20.53
C VAL A 285 -8.24 19.18 20.01
N GLN A 286 -9.02 18.25 19.46
CA GLN A 286 -8.52 17.01 18.87
C GLN A 286 -7.61 17.27 17.67
N ASP A 287 -7.88 18.31 16.87
CA ASP A 287 -7.01 18.69 15.75
C ASP A 287 -5.67 19.23 16.24
N VAL A 288 -5.69 20.04 17.30
CA VAL A 288 -4.49 20.59 17.93
C VAL A 288 -3.65 19.47 18.55
N ALA A 289 -4.29 18.54 19.26
CA ALA A 289 -3.63 17.36 19.83
C ALA A 289 -3.00 16.49 18.73
N ALA A 290 -3.74 16.19 17.66
CA ALA A 290 -3.24 15.42 16.53
C ALA A 290 -2.05 16.11 15.85
N MET A 291 -2.11 17.43 15.63
CA MET A 291 -0.98 18.21 15.12
C MET A 291 0.23 18.12 16.05
N GLY A 292 0.05 18.26 17.36
CA GLY A 292 1.14 18.14 18.34
C GLY A 292 1.82 16.77 18.30
N VAL A 293 1.04 15.69 18.25
CA VAL A 293 1.57 14.32 18.12
C VAL A 293 2.31 14.13 16.80
N MET A 294 1.76 14.61 15.69
CA MET A 294 2.42 14.50 14.38
C MET A 294 3.71 15.33 14.32
N LEU A 295 3.72 16.54 14.87
CA LEU A 295 4.94 17.37 14.97
C LEU A 295 6.01 16.71 15.82
N LEU A 296 5.63 16.10 16.94
CA LEU A 296 6.56 15.32 17.76
C LEU A 296 7.15 14.15 16.96
N ASN A 297 6.34 13.40 16.20
CA ASN A 297 6.85 12.30 15.39
C ASN A 297 7.74 12.78 14.23
N ILE A 298 7.41 13.90 13.58
CA ILE A 298 8.29 14.54 12.59
C ILE A 298 9.64 14.87 13.23
N LEU A 299 9.63 15.51 14.41
CA LEU A 299 10.85 15.81 15.16
C LEU A 299 11.63 14.52 15.42
N LEU A 300 11.00 13.46 15.91
CA LEU A 300 11.67 12.20 16.19
C LEU A 300 12.31 11.54 14.95
N MET A 301 11.79 11.77 13.74
CA MET A 301 12.33 11.23 12.48
C MET A 301 13.51 12.02 11.91
N LEU A 302 13.74 13.28 12.34
CA LEU A 302 14.81 14.11 11.79
C LEU A 302 16.17 13.75 12.39
N PRO A 303 17.25 13.80 11.60
CA PRO A 303 18.60 13.58 12.10
C PRO A 303 19.08 14.80 12.90
N PHE A 304 19.42 14.61 14.18
CA PHE A 304 20.01 15.64 15.04
C PHE A 304 21.45 15.32 15.44
N GLY A 305 22.13 16.31 16.02
CA GLY A 305 23.45 16.13 16.64
C GLY A 305 23.43 15.06 17.74
N PRO A 306 24.59 14.45 18.06
CA PRO A 306 24.68 13.19 18.81
C PRO A 306 24.03 13.23 20.21
N GLY A 307 24.12 14.37 20.91
CA GLY A 307 23.50 14.52 22.25
C GLY A 307 21.97 14.50 22.21
N LEU A 308 21.37 15.28 21.31
CA LEU A 308 19.92 15.34 21.14
C LEU A 308 19.38 14.05 20.52
N GLN A 309 20.10 13.47 19.55
CA GLN A 309 19.73 12.19 18.94
C GLN A 309 19.64 11.07 19.99
N LYS A 310 20.59 10.99 20.93
CA LYS A 310 20.56 9.99 22.01
C LYS A 310 19.31 10.12 22.89
N MET A 311 18.88 11.35 23.19
CA MET A 311 17.65 11.61 23.96
C MET A 311 16.40 11.21 23.16
N LEU A 312 16.34 11.56 21.87
CA LEU A 312 15.20 11.23 21.00
C LEU A 312 15.10 9.72 20.76
N THR A 313 16.21 9.03 20.52
CA THR A 313 16.26 7.57 20.40
C THR A 313 15.78 6.86 21.67
N ALA A 314 15.98 7.46 22.85
CA ALA A 314 15.43 6.89 24.10
C ALA A 314 13.89 6.88 24.11
N LEU A 315 13.24 7.87 23.49
CA LEU A 315 11.78 7.93 23.33
C LEU A 315 11.26 7.01 22.21
N ARG A 316 12.10 6.69 21.23
CA ARG A 316 11.74 5.85 20.07
C ARG A 316 11.98 4.37 20.27
N CYS A 317 12.83 3.98 21.22
CA CYS A 317 13.23 2.59 21.45
C CYS A 317 13.65 1.87 20.14
N ASP A 318 14.75 2.30 19.52
CA ASP A 318 15.27 1.73 18.25
C ASP A 318 15.78 0.27 18.35
N ARG A 319 15.59 -0.43 19.48
CA ARG A 319 16.04 -1.82 19.65
C ARG A 319 14.93 -2.80 19.29
N PHE A 320 15.29 -3.91 18.63
CA PHE A 320 14.39 -5.04 18.47
C PHE A 320 13.92 -5.52 19.86
N ILE A 321 12.63 -5.81 19.99
CA ILE A 321 12.11 -6.51 21.16
C ILE A 321 12.47 -7.98 21.02
N TYR A 322 13.62 -8.37 21.57
CA TYR A 322 13.96 -9.77 21.82
C TYR A 322 13.99 -10.01 23.34
N ASP A 323 13.37 -11.12 23.75
CA ASP A 323 13.29 -11.86 25.02
C ASP A 323 13.35 -11.17 26.39
N LEU A 324 13.68 -9.88 26.55
CA LEU A 324 13.75 -9.19 27.86
C LEU A 324 13.44 -7.67 27.82
N ASN A 325 13.16 -7.07 26.65
CA ASN A 325 12.89 -5.62 26.56
C ASN A 325 11.45 -5.18 26.91
N TRP A 326 10.57 -6.13 27.25
CA TRP A 326 9.23 -5.87 27.79
C TRP A 326 9.24 -5.26 29.19
N VAL A 327 10.40 -5.18 29.84
CA VAL A 327 10.54 -4.63 31.19
C VAL A 327 10.73 -3.11 31.17
N TYR A 328 11.21 -2.55 30.06
CA TYR A 328 11.57 -1.14 30.01
C TYR A 328 10.38 -0.24 29.69
N LEU A 329 10.17 0.78 30.53
CA LEU A 329 9.12 1.79 30.35
C LEU A 329 9.21 2.49 28.99
N ASN A 330 10.42 2.70 28.47
CA ASN A 330 10.62 3.38 27.18
C ASN A 330 10.01 2.61 26.01
N THR A 331 9.99 1.28 26.03
CA THR A 331 9.31 0.44 25.01
C THR A 331 7.82 0.75 24.96
N TYR A 332 7.15 0.80 26.12
CA TYR A 332 5.73 1.10 26.20
C TYR A 332 5.42 2.55 25.79
N VAL A 333 6.29 3.50 26.16
CA VAL A 333 6.16 4.90 25.72
C VAL A 333 6.28 4.99 24.19
N ALA A 334 7.26 4.33 23.59
CA ALA A 334 7.47 4.33 22.14
C ALA A 334 6.27 3.73 21.38
N PHE A 335 5.71 2.63 21.89
CA PHE A 335 4.49 2.03 21.34
C PHE A 335 3.28 2.93 21.50
N PHE A 336 3.11 3.55 22.67
CA PHE A 336 2.03 4.51 22.91
C PHE A 336 2.11 5.70 21.94
N LEU A 337 3.30 6.28 21.74
CA LEU A 337 3.52 7.37 20.78
C LEU A 337 3.19 6.95 19.34
N THR A 338 3.53 5.72 18.96
CA THR A 338 3.19 5.15 17.65
C THR A 338 1.68 5.01 17.48
N LEU A 339 0.99 4.47 18.49
CA LEU A 339 -0.48 4.38 18.50
C LEU A 339 -1.12 5.77 18.40
N CYS A 340 -0.64 6.74 19.16
CA CYS A 340 -1.10 8.13 19.07
C CYS A 340 -0.87 8.72 17.67
N MET A 341 0.26 8.41 17.03
CA MET A 341 0.56 8.84 15.66
C MET A 341 -0.43 8.25 14.66
N ILE A 342 -0.67 6.94 14.72
CA ILE A 342 -1.65 6.26 13.86
C ILE A 342 -3.04 6.85 14.05
N VAL A 343 -3.48 7.04 15.30
CA VAL A 343 -4.77 7.66 15.62
C VAL A 343 -4.84 9.09 15.09
N SER A 344 -3.75 9.86 15.16
CA SER A 344 -3.69 11.23 14.63
C SER A 344 -3.82 11.28 13.11
N ILE A 345 -3.19 10.32 12.40
CA ILE A 345 -3.33 10.15 10.95
C ILE A 345 -4.78 9.80 10.59
N LEU A 346 -5.38 8.83 11.28
CA LEU A 346 -6.78 8.44 11.06
C LEU A 346 -7.76 9.59 11.37
N TRP A 347 -7.49 10.36 12.42
CA TRP A 347 -8.26 11.55 12.78
C TRP A 347 -8.20 12.62 11.69
N CYS A 348 -7.01 12.90 11.15
CA CYS A 348 -6.84 13.82 10.04
C CYS A 348 -7.57 13.32 8.78
N ALA A 349 -7.49 12.02 8.48
CA ALA A 349 -8.16 11.41 7.34
C ALA A 349 -9.70 11.53 7.39
N LEU A 350 -10.32 11.51 8.58
CA LEU A 350 -11.76 11.76 8.75
C LEU A 350 -12.19 13.15 8.24
N SER A 351 -11.28 14.12 8.24
CA SER A 351 -11.54 15.50 7.82
C SER A 351 -11.45 15.70 6.30
N LEU A 352 -11.04 14.68 5.54
CA LEU A 352 -10.95 14.74 4.08
C LEU A 352 -12.30 14.52 3.40
N LYS A 353 -12.51 15.14 2.24
CA LYS A 353 -13.76 15.01 1.46
C LYS A 353 -14.06 13.56 1.07
N ASN A 354 -13.03 12.80 0.70
CA ASN A 354 -13.12 11.38 0.34
C ASN A 354 -12.76 10.47 1.53
N SER A 355 -13.06 10.89 2.77
CA SER A 355 -12.66 10.20 3.99
C SER A 355 -12.98 8.71 4.00
N SER A 356 -14.15 8.29 3.54
CA SER A 356 -14.53 6.86 3.51
C SER A 356 -13.56 6.00 2.69
N THR A 357 -13.12 6.48 1.52
CA THR A 357 -12.15 5.76 0.68
C THR A 357 -10.76 5.77 1.32
N VAL A 358 -10.32 6.92 1.80
CA VAL A 358 -9.00 7.06 2.40
C VAL A 358 -8.88 6.23 3.68
N LEU A 359 -9.91 6.27 4.54
CA LEU A 359 -9.99 5.48 5.76
C LEU A 359 -10.10 3.99 5.47
N SER A 360 -10.81 3.56 4.42
CA SER A 360 -10.86 2.14 4.09
C SER A 360 -9.48 1.61 3.70
N PHE A 361 -8.69 2.38 2.94
CA PHE A 361 -7.30 2.02 2.65
C PHE A 361 -6.43 2.04 3.91
N LEU A 362 -6.45 3.12 4.71
CA LEU A 362 -5.64 3.21 5.92
C LEU A 362 -5.97 2.11 6.94
N LEU A 363 -7.24 1.97 7.32
CA LEU A 363 -7.68 0.94 8.26
C LEU A 363 -7.41 -0.46 7.72
N GLY A 364 -7.67 -0.70 6.43
CA GLY A 364 -7.37 -1.97 5.78
C GLY A 364 -5.87 -2.28 5.77
N GLY A 365 -5.03 -1.30 5.45
CA GLY A 365 -3.57 -1.42 5.43
C GLY A 365 -2.99 -1.74 6.81
N PHE A 366 -3.39 -0.98 7.84
CA PHE A 366 -2.98 -1.26 9.22
C PHE A 366 -3.54 -2.61 9.69
N ALA A 367 -4.83 -2.90 9.50
CA ALA A 367 -5.46 -4.14 9.97
C ALA A 367 -4.84 -5.38 9.33
N VAL A 368 -4.61 -5.37 8.01
CA VAL A 368 -3.95 -6.47 7.30
C VAL A 368 -2.54 -6.70 7.85
N THR A 369 -1.79 -5.62 8.10
CA THR A 369 -0.45 -5.70 8.71
C THR A 369 -0.52 -6.26 10.13
N PHE A 370 -1.49 -5.83 10.93
CA PHE A 370 -1.76 -6.39 12.26
C PHE A 370 -2.03 -7.90 12.21
N LEU A 371 -2.84 -8.35 11.26
CA LEU A 371 -3.17 -9.77 11.08
C LEU A 371 -1.95 -10.61 10.69
N THR A 372 -0.91 -10.03 10.08
CA THR A 372 0.34 -10.77 9.83
C THR A 372 1.08 -11.18 11.10
N GLY A 373 0.82 -10.54 12.25
CA GLY A 373 1.35 -10.99 13.55
C GLY A 373 0.70 -12.26 14.08
N LEU A 374 -0.38 -12.72 13.46
CA LEU A 374 -0.96 -14.04 13.71
C LEU A 374 -0.23 -15.16 12.95
N SER A 375 0.89 -14.84 12.29
CA SER A 375 1.75 -15.80 11.59
C SER A 375 3.07 -16.05 12.34
N PRO A 376 3.53 -17.31 12.45
CA PRO A 376 4.84 -17.64 13.01
C PRO A 376 6.00 -17.06 12.19
N THR A 377 5.74 -16.65 10.94
CA THR A 377 6.74 -16.07 10.04
C THR A 377 6.89 -14.57 10.15
N ILE A 378 6.33 -13.89 11.14
CA ILE A 378 6.35 -12.41 11.21
C ILE A 378 7.77 -11.80 11.09
N TYR A 379 8.78 -12.46 11.65
CA TYR A 379 10.18 -12.02 11.55
C TYR A 379 10.88 -12.53 10.29
N ALA A 380 10.64 -13.78 9.90
CA ALA A 380 11.14 -14.37 8.65
C ALA A 380 10.60 -13.67 7.40
N SER A 381 9.38 -13.14 7.52
CA SER A 381 8.72 -12.31 6.53
C SER A 381 9.26 -10.90 6.44
N SER A 382 10.24 -10.54 7.28
CA SER A 382 11.00 -9.29 7.23
C SER A 382 10.10 -8.06 6.96
N ASN A 383 10.52 -7.11 6.12
CA ASN A 383 9.83 -5.83 5.93
C ASN A 383 8.75 -5.87 4.84
N ARG A 384 8.72 -6.91 4.00
CA ARG A 384 7.70 -7.07 2.95
C ARG A 384 6.25 -7.12 3.44
N ILE A 385 6.01 -7.49 4.70
CA ILE A 385 4.67 -7.46 5.31
C ILE A 385 4.08 -6.05 5.43
N LEU A 386 4.91 -5.01 5.36
CA LEU A 386 4.52 -3.61 5.53
C LEU A 386 4.01 -2.98 4.23
N LEU A 387 4.19 -3.63 3.06
CA LEU A 387 3.91 -3.02 1.77
C LEU A 387 2.48 -2.45 1.65
N VAL A 388 1.47 -3.19 2.13
CA VAL A 388 0.07 -2.75 2.07
C VAL A 388 -0.19 -1.51 2.94
N MET A 389 0.40 -1.46 4.12
CA MET A 389 0.33 -0.28 5.01
C MET A 389 0.99 0.93 4.33
N GLU A 390 2.20 0.75 3.79
CA GLU A 390 2.94 1.83 3.14
C GLU A 390 2.23 2.36 1.89
N LEU A 391 1.65 1.49 1.06
CA LEU A 391 0.83 1.90 -0.08
C LEU A 391 -0.47 2.60 0.33
N SER A 392 -1.01 2.26 1.50
CA SER A 392 -2.17 2.97 2.07
C SER A 392 -1.79 4.38 2.54
N LEU A 393 -0.56 4.59 3.02
CA LEU A 393 -0.01 5.92 3.26
C LEU A 393 0.16 6.71 1.95
N VAL A 394 0.55 6.08 0.84
CA VAL A 394 0.58 6.74 -0.49
C VAL A 394 -0.81 7.24 -0.89
N VAL A 395 -1.86 6.42 -0.72
CA VAL A 395 -3.25 6.85 -0.97
C VAL A 395 -3.62 8.06 -0.10
N TYR A 396 -3.25 8.03 1.18
CA TYR A 396 -3.52 9.11 2.11
C TYR A 396 -2.81 10.42 1.74
N VAL A 397 -1.51 10.35 1.42
CA VAL A 397 -0.71 11.48 0.94
C VAL A 397 -1.33 12.08 -0.32
N CYS A 398 -1.76 11.25 -1.27
CA CYS A 398 -2.39 11.70 -2.49
C CYS A 398 -3.71 12.44 -2.22
N ALA A 399 -4.51 11.99 -1.26
CA ALA A 399 -5.73 12.68 -0.85
C ALA A 399 -5.47 14.01 -0.13
N LEU A 400 -4.40 14.11 0.67
CA LEU A 400 -3.96 15.38 1.27
C LEU A 400 -3.52 16.38 0.20
N ILE A 401 -2.73 15.93 -0.78
CA ILE A 401 -2.30 16.76 -1.91
C ILE A 401 -3.51 17.25 -2.71
N GLU A 402 -4.49 16.39 -2.99
CA GLU A 402 -5.75 16.79 -3.64
C GLU A 402 -6.43 17.93 -2.87
N ALA A 403 -6.62 17.76 -1.56
CA ALA A 403 -7.28 18.75 -0.72
C ALA A 403 -6.53 20.10 -0.69
N LEU A 404 -5.20 20.07 -0.58
CA LEU A 404 -4.35 21.26 -0.61
C LEU A 404 -4.42 21.97 -1.97
N LEU A 405 -4.28 21.24 -3.07
CA LEU A 405 -4.35 21.81 -4.42
C LEU A 405 -5.72 22.41 -4.73
N THR A 406 -6.80 21.73 -4.33
CA THR A 406 -8.17 22.23 -4.49
C THR A 406 -8.38 23.53 -3.71
N GLN A 407 -7.85 23.64 -2.49
CA GLN A 407 -7.91 24.88 -1.72
C GLN A 407 -7.09 26.01 -2.36
N ILE A 408 -5.88 25.74 -2.84
CA ILE A 408 -5.04 26.74 -3.51
C ILE A 408 -5.75 27.29 -4.74
N ARG A 409 -6.36 26.43 -5.57
CA ARG A 409 -7.15 26.86 -6.73
C ARG A 409 -8.35 27.71 -6.33
N ALA A 410 -9.06 27.33 -5.27
CA ALA A 410 -10.18 28.12 -4.78
C ALA A 410 -9.77 29.54 -4.32
N ARG A 411 -8.54 29.71 -3.80
CA ARG A 411 -8.01 31.04 -3.42
C ARG A 411 -7.62 31.91 -4.62
N HIS A 412 -7.22 31.30 -5.74
CA HIS A 412 -6.74 32.00 -6.94
C HIS A 412 -7.83 32.15 -8.03
N ALA A 413 -9.04 31.64 -7.82
CA ALA A 413 -10.15 31.87 -8.74
C ALA A 413 -10.52 33.36 -8.74
N PRO A 414 -10.66 34.01 -9.92
CA PRO A 414 -11.06 35.41 -9.98
C PRO A 414 -12.42 35.55 -9.29
N ARG A 415 -12.52 36.49 -8.33
CA ARG A 415 -13.81 36.85 -7.75
C ARG A 415 -14.66 37.40 -8.89
N LEU A 416 -15.73 36.70 -9.27
CA LEU A 416 -16.75 37.25 -10.14
C LEU A 416 -17.21 38.57 -9.52
N GLN A 417 -16.89 39.69 -10.17
CA GLN A 417 -17.50 40.97 -9.84
C GLN A 417 -18.99 40.82 -10.11
N VAL A 418 -19.78 40.78 -9.04
CA VAL A 418 -21.23 40.96 -9.15
C VAL A 418 -21.43 42.36 -9.73
N PRO A 419 -22.10 42.53 -10.88
CA PRO A 419 -22.40 43.86 -11.38
C PRO A 419 -23.24 44.58 -10.33
N ASP A 420 -22.79 45.75 -9.91
CA ASP A 420 -23.55 46.64 -9.05
C ASP A 420 -24.91 46.90 -9.71
N LEU A 421 -25.98 46.52 -9.02
CA LEU A 421 -27.38 46.76 -9.42
C LEU A 421 -27.78 48.24 -9.30
N SER A 422 -26.81 49.17 -9.28
CA SER A 422 -27.02 50.60 -9.04
C SER A 422 -27.06 51.46 -10.30
N SER A 423 -27.10 50.88 -11.51
CA SER A 423 -27.13 51.62 -12.78
C SER A 423 -28.44 51.51 -13.59
N ALA A 424 -29.53 51.02 -13.00
CA ALA A 424 -30.87 51.14 -13.56
C ALA A 424 -31.69 52.13 -12.71
N ALA A 425 -31.37 53.41 -12.84
CA ALA A 425 -32.22 54.52 -12.42
C ALA A 425 -32.99 55.05 -13.63
#